data_AF-W2YZ14-F1
#
_entry.id   AF-W2YZ14-F1
#
_cell.length_a   1.000
_cell.length_b   1.000
_cell.length_c   1.000
_cell.angle_alpha   90.00
_cell.angle_beta   90.00
_cell.angle_gamma   90.00
#
_symmetry.space_group_name_H-M   'P 1'
#
loop_
_entity.id
_entity.type
_entity.pdbx_description
1 polymer ?
#
loop_
_entity_poly.entity_id
_entity_poly.type
_entity_poly.pdbx_seq_one_letter_code
_entity_poly.pdbx_strand_id
1 'polypeptide(L)'
;MREGGWQHPVAVVAVGRMCCSLHDVLYGLVASDPAEFKLRSVLMDCKVEDDVEVETIMAPSEAKPFEFMGVTRYVVHRGCFHRPHEYVLVAATGEVFTSCGEHLGYQICQFVSISQWPVTSTATRKRMIRAQVLRELPDGSVGVYYKIIVDSKPFVPDSVVQISLWHDVQNFWKRVPRCADAKKLCYCVEHKDVLNLSLLRSSCGCGDPLTCGLCGSPLRSRSLGDIASSFGAIRAVARCDNSRELIAIQWKLIAKLS
;
A
#
# COMPACT_ATOMS: atom_id res chain seq x y z
N MET A 1 28.04 19.94 -6.58
CA MET A 1 27.81 18.66 -5.87
C MET A 1 27.45 17.57 -6.87
N ARG A 2 28.44 16.85 -7.41
CA ARG A 2 28.26 15.54 -8.04
C ARG A 2 29.00 14.54 -7.17
N GLU A 3 28.39 14.13 -6.06
CA GLU A 3 28.95 13.06 -5.24
C GLU A 3 28.19 11.77 -5.52
N GLY A 4 28.91 10.78 -6.04
CA GLY A 4 28.50 9.38 -6.16
C GLY A 4 27.44 9.11 -7.23
N GLY A 5 27.85 8.82 -8.47
CA GLY A 5 26.97 8.18 -9.47
C GLY A 5 26.47 6.80 -8.99
N TRP A 6 25.45 6.24 -9.66
CA TRP A 6 25.04 4.85 -9.45
C TRP A 6 26.23 3.93 -9.68
N GLN A 7 26.54 3.05 -8.74
CA GLN A 7 27.73 2.19 -8.83
C GLN A 7 27.39 0.87 -9.51
N HIS A 8 26.34 0.20 -9.04
CA HIS A 8 25.91 -1.11 -9.53
C HIS A 8 24.38 -1.17 -9.60
N PRO A 9 23.76 -0.48 -10.58
CA PRO A 9 22.31 -0.41 -10.68
C PRO A 9 21.72 -1.75 -11.12
N VAL A 10 20.82 -2.31 -10.30
CA VAL A 10 20.00 -3.47 -10.67
C VAL A 10 18.55 -3.04 -10.74
N ALA A 11 17.87 -3.42 -11.82
CA ALA A 11 16.50 -3.03 -12.09
C ALA A 11 15.58 -4.24 -12.28
N VAL A 12 14.33 -4.09 -11.83
CA VAL A 12 13.21 -4.98 -12.16
C VAL A 12 12.06 -4.11 -12.67
N VAL A 13 11.45 -4.57 -13.76
CA VAL A 13 10.22 -4.00 -14.31
C VAL A 13 9.15 -5.09 -14.34
N ALA A 14 7.96 -4.76 -13.87
CA ALA A 14 6.80 -5.60 -13.94
C ALA A 14 5.64 -4.83 -14.55
N VAL A 15 4.90 -5.50 -15.42
CA VAL A 15 3.66 -5.01 -16.00
C VAL A 15 2.59 -6.06 -15.72
N GLY A 16 1.41 -5.61 -15.32
CA GLY A 16 0.34 -6.53 -15.01
C GLY A 16 -0.98 -5.81 -14.79
N ARG A 17 -1.93 -6.55 -14.25
CA ARG A 17 -3.28 -6.08 -14.00
C ARG A 17 -3.68 -6.42 -12.56
N MET A 18 -4.44 -5.53 -11.93
CA MET A 18 -5.05 -5.72 -10.62
C MET A 18 -6.56 -5.67 -10.77
N CYS A 19 -7.27 -6.67 -10.22
CA CYS A 19 -8.73 -6.75 -10.23
C CYS A 19 -9.33 -5.98 -9.05
N CYS A 20 -9.02 -4.69 -8.96
CA CYS A 20 -9.59 -3.74 -8.00
C CYS A 20 -9.64 -2.34 -8.62
N SER A 21 -10.32 -1.40 -7.98
CA SER A 21 -10.46 -0.03 -8.50
C SER A 21 -9.16 0.77 -8.34
N LEU A 22 -8.94 1.79 -9.18
CA LEU A 22 -7.80 2.70 -9.03
C LEU A 22 -7.79 3.40 -7.67
N HIS A 23 -8.98 3.81 -7.21
CA HIS A 23 -9.17 4.44 -5.90
C HIS A 23 -8.71 3.52 -4.76
N ASP A 24 -9.00 2.21 -4.81
CA ASP A 24 -8.53 1.26 -3.79
C ASP A 24 -7.02 1.13 -3.79
N VAL A 25 -6.40 1.07 -4.97
CA VAL A 25 -4.94 0.99 -5.08
C VAL A 25 -4.30 2.24 -4.48
N LEU A 26 -4.80 3.43 -4.84
CA LEU A 26 -4.30 4.71 -4.31
C LEU A 26 -4.52 4.84 -2.80
N TYR A 27 -5.68 4.44 -2.30
CA TYR A 27 -5.99 4.44 -0.86
C TYR A 27 -5.08 3.49 -0.07
N GLY A 28 -4.75 2.33 -0.65
CA GLY A 28 -3.78 1.40 -0.07
C GLY A 28 -2.34 1.93 -0.07
N LEU A 29 -1.99 2.84 -0.99
CA LEU A 29 -0.65 3.39 -1.15
C LEU A 29 -0.40 4.69 -0.38
N VAL A 30 -1.40 5.55 -0.27
CA VAL A 30 -1.25 6.87 0.36
C VAL A 30 -0.84 6.71 1.83
N ALA A 31 0.11 7.52 2.26
CA ALA A 31 0.52 7.69 3.65
C ALA A 31 1.11 9.10 3.74
N SER A 32 0.73 9.84 4.78
CA SER A 32 1.00 11.28 4.91
C SER A 32 1.71 11.64 6.20
N ASP A 33 1.65 10.77 7.22
CA ASP A 33 2.33 10.94 8.50
C ASP A 33 3.11 9.67 8.91
N PRO A 34 4.05 9.76 9.87
CA PRO A 34 4.84 8.61 10.30
C PRO A 34 4.02 7.40 10.76
N ALA A 35 2.85 7.60 11.38
CA ALA A 35 2.00 6.51 11.84
C ALA A 35 1.35 5.78 10.65
N GLU A 36 0.89 6.51 9.64
CA GLU A 36 0.36 5.95 8.40
C GLU A 36 1.45 5.20 7.60
N PHE A 37 2.67 5.74 7.55
CA PHE A 37 3.81 5.06 6.92
C PHE A 37 4.11 3.73 7.61
N LYS A 38 4.15 3.74 8.96
CA LYS A 38 4.37 2.52 9.75
C LYS A 38 3.23 1.52 9.60
N LEU A 39 1.98 1.97 9.65
CA LEU A 39 0.80 1.14 9.41
C LEU A 39 0.87 0.50 8.01
N ARG A 40 1.16 1.29 6.99
CA ARG A 40 1.33 0.80 5.62
C ARG A 40 2.45 -0.22 5.53
N SER A 41 3.60 -0.01 6.17
CA SER A 41 4.69 -1.00 6.22
C SER A 41 4.21 -2.34 6.78
N VAL A 42 3.48 -2.31 7.90
CA VAL A 42 2.93 -3.53 8.53
C VAL A 42 1.93 -4.23 7.60
N LEU A 43 1.01 -3.49 6.99
CA LEU A 43 0.01 -4.04 6.08
C LEU A 43 0.61 -4.61 4.79
N MET A 44 1.72 -4.02 4.32
CA MET A 44 2.46 -4.50 3.15
C MET A 44 3.33 -5.72 3.44
N ASP A 45 3.39 -6.18 4.70
CA ASP A 45 4.35 -7.19 5.16
C ASP A 45 5.79 -6.83 4.75
N CYS A 46 6.03 -5.52 4.64
CA CYS A 46 7.37 -4.99 4.57
C CYS A 46 7.95 -5.14 5.99
N LYS A 47 9.21 -5.58 6.07
CA LYS A 47 9.95 -5.58 7.34
C LYS A 47 9.73 -4.25 8.03
N VAL A 48 9.35 -4.28 9.30
CA VAL A 48 8.91 -3.12 10.07
C VAL A 48 9.87 -1.95 9.82
N GLU A 49 9.32 -0.87 9.28
CA GLU A 49 10.01 0.41 9.18
C GLU A 49 10.11 1.01 10.59
N ASP A 50 11.34 1.09 11.09
CA ASP A 50 11.69 1.74 12.35
C ASP A 50 12.23 3.14 12.08
N ASP A 51 12.21 4.01 13.09
CA ASP A 51 12.75 5.37 13.01
C ASP A 51 12.19 6.17 11.81
N VAL A 52 10.86 6.08 11.63
CA VAL A 52 10.15 6.73 10.53
C VAL A 52 10.02 8.22 10.83
N GLU A 53 10.62 9.04 9.98
CA GLU A 53 10.47 10.48 9.96
C GLU A 53 9.91 10.93 8.60
N VAL A 54 9.04 11.95 8.62
CA VAL A 54 8.39 12.47 7.42
C VAL A 54 8.41 13.99 7.47
N GLU A 55 8.97 14.60 6.44
CA GLU A 55 8.94 16.04 6.17
C GLU A 55 7.98 16.29 5.01
N THR A 56 6.78 16.76 5.33
CA THR A 56 5.70 16.93 4.35
C THR A 56 5.89 18.23 3.57
N ILE A 57 5.93 18.12 2.24
CA ILE A 57 5.94 19.26 1.33
C ILE A 57 4.52 19.58 0.85
N MET A 58 3.72 18.54 0.61
CA MET A 58 2.32 18.62 0.20
C MET A 58 1.55 17.51 0.90
N ALA A 59 0.57 17.90 1.71
CA ALA A 59 -0.32 16.98 2.41
C ALA A 59 -1.59 16.70 1.58
N PRO A 60 -2.21 15.52 1.76
CA PRO A 60 -3.54 15.25 1.20
C PRO A 60 -4.57 16.29 1.65
N SER A 61 -5.54 16.56 0.77
CA SER A 61 -6.66 17.46 1.05
C SER A 61 -7.99 16.77 0.72
N GLU A 62 -9.11 17.34 1.15
CA GLU A 62 -10.44 16.80 0.82
C GLU A 62 -10.67 16.74 -0.69
N ALA A 63 -10.23 17.76 -1.43
CA ALA A 63 -10.35 17.80 -2.89
C ALA A 63 -9.38 16.85 -3.61
N LYS A 64 -8.26 16.52 -2.98
CA LYS A 64 -7.21 15.65 -3.53
C LYS A 64 -6.69 14.69 -2.45
N PRO A 65 -7.45 13.63 -2.14
CA PRO A 65 -7.17 12.75 -1.01
C PRO A 65 -5.94 11.86 -1.20
N PHE A 66 -5.46 11.72 -2.44
CA PHE A 66 -4.29 10.89 -2.78
C PHE A 66 -3.02 11.71 -3.04
N GLU A 67 -3.11 13.04 -3.05
CA GLU A 67 -1.98 13.91 -3.34
C GLU A 67 -1.10 14.05 -2.10
N PHE A 68 0.05 13.40 -2.12
CA PHE A 68 1.08 13.54 -1.10
C PHE A 68 2.42 13.78 -1.76
N MET A 69 3.22 14.69 -1.20
CA MET A 69 4.63 14.83 -1.52
C MET A 69 5.40 15.14 -0.25
N GLY A 70 6.49 14.42 0.00
CA GLY A 70 7.32 14.65 1.16
C GLY A 70 8.65 13.93 1.07
N VAL A 71 9.53 14.22 2.01
CA VAL A 71 10.77 13.46 2.19
C VAL A 71 10.60 12.53 3.39
N THR A 72 10.92 11.26 3.21
CA THR A 72 10.79 10.23 4.24
C THR A 72 12.14 9.65 4.57
N ARG A 73 12.38 9.44 5.86
CA ARG A 73 13.49 8.67 6.38
C ARG A 73 12.94 7.48 7.16
N TYR A 74 13.50 6.30 6.90
CA TYR A 74 13.14 5.09 7.65
C TYR A 74 14.25 4.06 7.60
N VAL A 75 14.27 3.18 8.60
CA VAL A 75 15.25 2.11 8.75
C VAL A 75 14.56 0.75 8.65
N VAL A 76 15.12 -0.12 7.82
CA VAL A 76 14.63 -1.49 7.63
C VAL A 76 15.64 -2.48 8.20
N HIS A 77 15.22 -3.27 9.19
CA HIS A 77 16.03 -4.30 9.81
C HIS A 77 15.95 -5.61 9.04
N ARG A 78 17.05 -6.03 8.40
CA ARG A 78 17.12 -7.33 7.70
C ARG A 78 17.71 -8.43 8.58
N GLY A 79 17.08 -8.74 9.72
CA GLY A 79 17.52 -9.80 10.63
C GLY A 79 18.82 -9.47 11.40
N CYS A 80 19.18 -10.31 12.38
CA CYS A 80 20.17 -9.97 13.41
C CYS A 80 21.63 -9.81 12.94
N PHE A 81 21.99 -10.33 11.76
CA PHE A 81 23.38 -10.38 11.27
C PHE A 81 23.69 -9.41 10.13
N HIS A 82 22.72 -8.60 9.71
CA HIS A 82 22.92 -7.62 8.66
C HIS A 82 22.80 -6.20 9.21
N ARG A 83 23.71 -5.32 8.79
CA ARG A 83 23.55 -3.89 9.07
C ARG A 83 22.18 -3.41 8.55
N PRO A 84 21.42 -2.64 9.35
CA PRO A 84 20.17 -2.06 8.92
C PRO A 84 20.32 -1.27 7.61
N HIS A 85 19.27 -1.27 6.80
CA HIS A 85 19.20 -0.44 5.61
C HIS A 85 18.45 0.84 5.94
N GLU A 86 19.08 1.99 5.72
CA GLU A 86 18.43 3.28 5.85
C GLU A 86 18.02 3.79 4.47
N TYR A 87 16.81 4.32 4.37
CA TYR A 87 16.28 4.95 3.17
C TYR A 87 15.96 6.40 3.49
N VAL A 88 16.41 7.30 2.61
CA VAL A 88 16.03 8.72 2.61
C VAL A 88 15.53 9.03 1.22
N LEU A 89 14.22 9.24 1.08
CA LEU A 89 13.55 9.30 -0.21
C LEU A 89 12.66 10.52 -0.28
N VAL A 90 12.64 11.20 -1.42
CA VAL A 90 11.44 11.96 -1.80
C VAL A 90 10.38 10.96 -2.26
N ALA A 91 9.16 11.08 -1.77
CA ALA A 91 8.01 10.29 -2.15
C ALA A 91 6.88 11.20 -2.63
N ALA A 92 6.27 10.84 -3.75
CA ALA A 92 5.12 11.52 -4.32
C ALA A 92 4.05 10.49 -4.70
N THR A 93 2.80 10.75 -4.35
CA THR A 93 1.62 9.95 -4.73
C THR A 93 0.54 10.90 -5.23
N GLY A 94 -0.29 10.45 -6.16
CA GLY A 94 -1.42 11.23 -6.64
C GLY A 94 -2.14 10.57 -7.80
N GLU A 95 -3.10 11.31 -8.36
CA GLU A 95 -3.85 10.94 -9.55
C GLU A 95 -3.92 12.11 -10.53
N VAL A 96 -4.10 11.80 -11.81
CA VAL A 96 -4.13 12.77 -12.89
C VAL A 96 -4.99 12.25 -14.04
N PHE A 97 -5.65 13.16 -14.73
CA PHE A 97 -6.29 12.88 -16.01
C PHE A 97 -5.37 13.32 -17.15
N THR A 98 -5.09 12.43 -18.09
CA THR A 98 -4.32 12.79 -19.29
C THR A 98 -5.15 13.68 -20.21
N SER A 99 -4.50 14.36 -21.15
CA SER A 99 -5.19 15.11 -22.21
C SER A 99 -6.11 14.24 -23.07
N CYS A 100 -5.88 12.93 -23.09
CA CYS A 100 -6.72 11.95 -23.78
C CYS A 100 -7.89 11.44 -22.91
N GLY A 101 -8.06 11.96 -21.69
CA GLY A 101 -9.14 11.58 -20.77
C GLY A 101 -8.85 10.30 -19.97
N GLU A 102 -7.61 9.80 -19.97
CA GLU A 102 -7.26 8.60 -19.20
C GLU A 102 -7.02 8.96 -17.74
N HIS A 103 -7.60 8.19 -16.83
CA HIS A 103 -7.39 8.34 -15.40
C HIS A 103 -6.19 7.51 -14.93
N LEU A 104 -5.18 8.20 -14.40
CA LEU A 104 -3.92 7.60 -13.96
C LEU A 104 -3.67 7.91 -12.49
N GLY A 105 -3.25 6.89 -11.74
CA GLY A 105 -2.59 7.05 -10.45
C GLY A 105 -1.08 6.89 -10.58
N TYR A 106 -0.33 7.47 -9.64
CA TYR A 106 1.12 7.27 -9.56
C TYR A 106 1.62 7.19 -8.13
N GLN A 107 2.71 6.45 -7.94
CA GLN A 107 3.56 6.57 -6.77
C GLN A 107 5.03 6.53 -7.23
N ILE A 108 5.77 7.59 -6.93
CA ILE A 108 7.18 7.71 -7.27
C ILE A 108 7.97 7.94 -5.98
N CYS A 109 9.03 7.17 -5.78
CA CYS A 109 9.97 7.37 -4.69
C CYS A 109 11.38 7.41 -5.25
N GLN A 110 12.18 8.37 -4.81
CA GLN A 110 13.54 8.54 -5.29
C GLN A 110 14.47 8.90 -4.13
N PHE A 111 15.63 8.26 -4.09
CA PHE A 111 16.69 8.60 -3.17
C PHE A 111 17.12 10.07 -3.27
N VAL A 112 17.27 10.71 -2.12
CA VAL A 112 17.82 12.06 -2.01
C VAL A 112 18.89 12.11 -0.92
N SER A 113 19.86 13.02 -1.09
CA SER A 113 20.84 13.35 -0.06
C SER A 113 20.51 14.74 0.46
N ILE A 114 20.14 14.84 1.73
CA ILE A 114 19.83 16.11 2.40
C ILE A 114 20.66 16.24 3.68
N SER A 115 21.05 17.47 4.02
CA SER A 115 21.88 17.75 5.20
C SER A 115 21.18 17.47 6.54
N GLN A 116 19.85 17.58 6.57
CA GLN A 116 19.03 17.33 7.77
C GLN A 116 19.19 15.89 8.29
N TRP A 117 19.40 14.92 7.40
CA TRP A 117 19.58 13.52 7.77
C TRP A 117 20.94 13.02 7.28
N PRO A 118 22.04 13.28 8.00
CA PRO A 118 23.35 12.78 7.63
C PRO A 118 23.41 11.26 7.72
N VAL A 119 24.34 10.65 6.96
CA VAL A 119 24.55 9.21 7.01
C VAL A 119 25.08 8.84 8.40
N THR A 120 24.36 7.97 9.11
CA THR A 120 24.81 7.44 10.40
C THR A 120 25.69 6.21 10.17
N SER A 121 26.67 5.98 11.05
CA SER A 121 27.59 4.83 10.95
C SER A 121 26.92 3.49 11.27
N THR A 122 25.71 3.52 11.85
CA THR A 122 24.95 2.36 12.33
C THR A 122 24.12 1.69 11.24
N ALA A 123 23.83 2.39 10.13
CA ALA A 123 23.03 1.87 9.02
C ALA A 123 23.73 2.05 7.66
N THR A 124 23.40 1.19 6.70
CA THR A 124 23.83 1.35 5.32
C THR A 124 22.76 2.13 4.56
N ARG A 125 23.06 3.38 4.18
CA ARG A 125 22.15 4.17 3.34
C ARG A 125 22.02 3.56 1.95
N LYS A 126 20.78 3.33 1.54
CA LYS A 126 20.43 2.72 0.25
C LYS A 126 19.96 3.76 -0.74
N ARG A 127 20.34 3.56 -1.99
CA ARG A 127 19.89 4.37 -3.12
C ARG A 127 18.91 3.56 -3.94
N MET A 128 17.74 4.13 -4.17
CA MET A 128 16.74 3.51 -5.02
C MET A 128 15.88 4.52 -5.74
N ILE A 129 15.30 4.08 -6.85
CA ILE A 129 14.18 4.73 -7.52
C ILE A 129 13.09 3.68 -7.65
N ARG A 130 11.87 4.04 -7.29
CA ARG A 130 10.67 3.25 -7.52
C ARG A 130 9.64 4.12 -8.22
N ALA A 131 9.09 3.65 -9.33
CA ALA A 131 8.04 4.32 -10.06
C ALA A 131 6.92 3.33 -10.34
N GLN A 132 5.72 3.71 -9.93
CA GLN A 132 4.49 2.96 -10.12
C GLN A 132 3.53 3.86 -10.88
N VAL A 133 3.05 3.39 -12.03
CA VAL A 133 2.01 4.07 -12.82
C VAL A 133 0.84 3.13 -12.93
N LEU A 134 -0.32 3.62 -12.55
CA LEU A 134 -1.56 2.89 -12.40
C LEU A 134 -2.54 3.48 -13.39
N ARG A 135 -3.03 2.70 -14.34
CA ARG A 135 -3.99 3.15 -15.35
C ARG A 135 -5.32 2.47 -15.10
N GLU A 136 -6.37 3.26 -14.95
CA GLU A 136 -7.72 2.72 -14.93
C GLU A 136 -8.08 2.16 -16.32
N LEU A 137 -8.57 0.92 -16.35
CA LEU A 137 -8.97 0.22 -17.56
C LEU A 137 -10.50 0.31 -17.75
N PRO A 138 -11.01 0.12 -18.98
CA PRO A 138 -12.45 0.26 -19.28
C PRO A 138 -13.37 -0.67 -18.47
N ASP A 139 -12.84 -1.78 -17.95
CA ASP A 139 -13.58 -2.73 -17.12
C ASP A 139 -13.47 -2.43 -15.62
N GLY A 140 -12.96 -1.25 -15.24
CA GLY A 140 -12.80 -0.80 -13.87
C GLY A 140 -11.61 -1.40 -13.13
N SER A 141 -10.83 -2.26 -13.79
CA SER A 141 -9.59 -2.81 -13.24
C SER A 141 -8.40 -1.86 -13.46
N VAL A 142 -7.26 -2.17 -12.86
CA VAL A 142 -6.07 -1.31 -12.94
C VAL A 142 -4.95 -2.01 -13.70
N GLY A 143 -4.50 -1.39 -14.79
CA GLY A 143 -3.23 -1.71 -15.44
C GLY A 143 -2.08 -1.12 -14.63
N VAL A 144 -1.06 -1.91 -14.36
CA VAL A 144 0.07 -1.51 -13.51
C VAL A 144 1.36 -1.56 -14.31
N TYR A 145 2.11 -0.46 -14.29
CA TYR A 145 3.53 -0.42 -14.58
C TYR A 145 4.30 -0.21 -13.28
N TYR A 146 5.22 -1.11 -12.97
CA TYR A 146 6.06 -1.04 -11.78
C TYR A 146 7.52 -1.14 -12.18
N LYS A 147 8.32 -0.16 -11.78
CA LYS A 147 9.77 -0.16 -12.00
C LYS A 147 10.48 0.15 -10.69
N ILE A 148 11.46 -0.67 -10.35
CA ILE A 148 12.35 -0.43 -9.23
C ILE A 148 13.80 -0.58 -9.68
N ILE A 149 14.64 0.37 -9.27
CA ILE A 149 16.09 0.36 -9.49
C ILE A 149 16.73 0.56 -8.12
N VAL A 150 17.70 -0.29 -7.78
CA VAL A 150 18.49 -0.16 -6.54
C VAL A 150 19.98 -0.20 -6.85
N ASP A 151 20.75 0.55 -6.09
CA ASP A 151 22.22 0.52 -6.16
C ASP A 151 22.71 -0.63 -5.27
N SER A 152 23.20 -1.71 -5.90
CA SER A 152 23.68 -2.89 -5.19
C SER A 152 25.12 -2.75 -4.73
N LYS A 153 25.55 -3.64 -3.84
CA LYS A 153 26.98 -3.78 -3.52
C LYS A 153 27.62 -4.69 -4.56
N PRO A 154 28.86 -4.42 -5.01
CA PRO A 154 29.50 -5.13 -6.12
C PRO A 154 29.72 -6.64 -5.86
N PHE A 155 29.73 -7.07 -4.60
CA PHE A 155 29.91 -8.48 -4.22
C PHE A 155 28.60 -9.27 -4.11
N VAL A 156 27.44 -8.61 -4.26
CA VAL A 156 26.13 -9.28 -4.22
C VAL A 156 25.71 -9.62 -5.65
N PRO A 157 25.52 -10.90 -6.01
CA PRO A 157 25.11 -11.28 -7.36
C PRO A 157 23.76 -10.66 -7.75
N ASP A 158 23.66 -10.19 -9.00
CA ASP A 158 22.46 -9.53 -9.53
C ASP A 158 21.21 -10.39 -9.40
N SER A 159 21.34 -11.70 -9.57
CA SER A 159 20.22 -12.64 -9.42
C SER A 159 19.60 -12.60 -8.02
N VAL A 160 20.43 -12.46 -6.97
CA VAL A 160 19.97 -12.33 -5.58
C VAL A 160 19.24 -11.01 -5.37
N VAL A 161 19.77 -9.93 -5.95
CA VAL A 161 19.13 -8.61 -5.90
C VAL A 161 17.79 -8.64 -6.64
N GLN A 162 17.75 -9.19 -7.85
CA GLN A 162 16.55 -9.34 -8.67
C GLN A 162 15.48 -10.18 -7.97
N ILE A 163 15.85 -11.29 -7.32
CA ILE A 163 14.92 -12.10 -6.52
C ILE A 163 14.34 -11.27 -5.36
N SER A 164 15.16 -10.47 -4.66
CA SER A 164 14.66 -9.58 -3.61
C SER A 164 13.68 -8.55 -4.16
N LEU A 165 14.01 -7.89 -5.28
CA LEU A 165 13.14 -6.89 -5.91
C LEU A 165 11.86 -7.51 -6.46
N TRP A 166 11.94 -8.74 -6.97
CA TRP A 166 10.77 -9.49 -7.42
C TRP A 166 9.81 -9.80 -6.27
N HIS A 167 10.32 -10.13 -5.08
CA HIS A 167 9.46 -10.26 -3.90
C HIS A 167 8.77 -8.93 -3.53
N ASP A 168 9.47 -7.79 -3.64
CA ASP A 168 8.87 -6.48 -3.40
C ASP A 168 7.73 -6.19 -4.40
N VAL A 169 7.93 -6.54 -5.68
CA VAL A 169 6.91 -6.51 -6.73
C VAL A 169 5.72 -7.42 -6.34
N GLN A 170 5.96 -8.69 -6.02
CA GLN A 170 4.89 -9.61 -5.64
C GLN A 170 4.11 -9.14 -4.41
N ASN A 171 4.79 -8.56 -3.42
CA ASN A 171 4.16 -8.00 -2.24
C ASN A 171 3.27 -6.82 -2.60
N PHE A 172 3.73 -5.91 -3.47
CA PHE A 172 2.88 -4.83 -3.99
C PHE A 172 1.57 -5.38 -4.59
N TRP A 173 1.65 -6.39 -5.47
CA TRP A 173 0.46 -6.98 -6.08
C TRP A 173 -0.50 -7.63 -5.08
N LYS A 174 0.03 -8.33 -4.07
CA LYS A 174 -0.79 -9.08 -3.10
C LYS A 174 -1.34 -8.21 -1.97
N ARG A 175 -0.61 -7.16 -1.59
CA ARG A 175 -0.82 -6.46 -0.32
C ARG A 175 -1.51 -5.11 -0.49
N VAL A 176 -1.34 -4.42 -1.62
CA VAL A 176 -1.95 -3.10 -1.82
C VAL A 176 -3.47 -3.11 -1.69
N PRO A 177 -4.20 -4.02 -2.38
CA PRO A 177 -5.66 -4.11 -2.20
C PRO A 177 -6.05 -4.44 -0.75
N ARG A 178 -5.30 -5.32 -0.08
CA ARG A 178 -5.55 -5.70 1.32
C ARG A 178 -5.30 -4.56 2.30
N CYS A 179 -4.32 -3.71 2.02
CA CYS A 179 -4.04 -2.51 2.80
C CYS A 179 -5.23 -1.55 2.72
N ALA A 180 -5.80 -1.38 1.51
CA ALA A 180 -7.00 -0.57 1.32
C ALA A 180 -8.19 -1.12 2.13
N ASP A 181 -8.43 -2.43 2.05
CA ASP A 181 -9.49 -3.10 2.83
C ASP A 181 -9.26 -2.93 4.34
N ALA A 182 -8.04 -3.13 4.83
CA ALA A 182 -7.71 -2.98 6.24
C ALA A 182 -7.92 -1.54 6.73
N LYS A 183 -7.49 -0.54 5.95
CA LYS A 183 -7.72 0.87 6.27
C LYS A 183 -9.22 1.21 6.31
N LYS A 184 -10.02 0.69 5.36
CA LYS A 184 -11.48 0.85 5.38
C LYS A 184 -12.09 0.23 6.64
N LEU A 185 -11.65 -0.96 7.02
CA LEU A 185 -12.12 -1.62 8.24
C LEU A 185 -11.76 -0.84 9.50
N CYS A 186 -10.52 -0.32 9.61
CA CYS A 186 -10.12 0.56 10.71
C CYS A 186 -11.03 1.79 10.80
N TYR A 187 -11.26 2.46 9.68
CA TYR A 187 -12.17 3.60 9.60
C TYR A 187 -13.59 3.23 10.07
N CYS A 188 -14.13 2.10 9.63
CA CYS A 188 -15.46 1.63 10.05
C CYS A 188 -15.56 1.34 11.55
N VAL A 189 -14.48 0.81 12.15
CA VAL A 189 -14.43 0.54 13.60
C VAL A 189 -14.40 1.85 14.39
N GLU A 190 -13.59 2.82 13.95
CA GLU A 190 -13.47 4.13 14.58
C GLU A 190 -14.75 4.97 14.47
N HIS A 191 -15.48 4.82 13.36
CA HIS A 191 -16.68 5.62 13.06
C HIS A 191 -17.98 4.80 13.13
N LYS A 192 -17.98 3.72 13.90
CA LYS A 192 -19.10 2.76 13.98
C LYS A 192 -20.43 3.44 14.33
N ASP A 193 -20.42 4.44 15.21
CA ASP A 193 -21.64 5.14 15.64
C ASP A 193 -22.25 6.00 14.52
N VAL A 194 -21.40 6.69 13.74
CA VAL A 194 -21.81 7.48 12.57
C VAL A 194 -22.37 6.57 11.47
N LEU A 195 -21.71 5.43 11.24
CA LEU A 195 -22.17 4.45 10.26
C LEU A 195 -23.50 3.82 10.67
N ASN A 196 -23.67 3.45 11.95
CA ASN A 196 -24.95 2.95 12.46
C ASN A 196 -26.08 3.98 12.30
N LEU A 197 -25.82 5.26 12.56
CA LEU A 197 -26.77 6.35 12.34
C LEU A 197 -27.12 6.52 10.85
N SER A 198 -26.15 6.36 9.95
CA SER A 198 -26.38 6.43 8.50
C SER A 198 -27.19 5.23 7.98
N LEU A 199 -26.98 4.04 8.53
CA LEU A 199 -27.76 2.82 8.21
C LEU A 199 -29.20 2.94 8.76
N LEU A 200 -29.38 3.51 9.95
CA LEU A 200 -30.68 3.84 10.51
C LEU A 200 -31.43 4.89 9.66
N ARG A 201 -30.72 5.87 9.10
CA ARG A 201 -31.29 6.91 8.20
C ARG A 201 -31.54 6.42 6.77
N SER A 202 -30.80 5.43 6.29
CA SER A 202 -30.96 4.84 4.96
C SER A 202 -31.99 3.71 4.92
N SER A 203 -32.67 3.45 6.04
CA SER A 203 -33.86 2.61 6.05
C SER A 203 -34.96 3.30 5.25
N CYS A 204 -35.06 2.92 3.97
CA CYS A 204 -36.29 3.04 3.20
C CYS A 204 -37.46 2.53 4.05
N GLY A 205 -38.54 3.32 4.13
CA GLY A 205 -39.62 3.19 5.10
C GLY A 205 -40.31 1.83 5.14
N CYS A 206 -39.73 0.88 5.87
CA CYS A 206 -40.38 -0.35 6.28
C CYS A 206 -40.16 -0.53 7.79
N GLY A 207 -41.24 -0.40 8.55
CA GLY A 207 -41.54 -1.06 9.85
C GLY A 207 -40.46 -1.12 10.95
N ASP A 208 -40.83 -0.60 12.12
CA ASP A 208 -40.30 -0.84 13.48
C ASP A 208 -38.81 -1.23 13.66
N PRO A 209 -38.00 -0.40 14.39
CA PRO A 209 -36.55 -0.58 14.60
C PRO A 209 -36.08 -1.87 15.29
N LEU A 210 -36.99 -2.80 15.60
CA LEU A 210 -36.76 -3.92 16.51
C LEU A 210 -36.69 -5.27 15.79
N THR A 211 -36.54 -5.35 14.46
CA THR A 211 -36.48 -6.64 13.75
C THR A 211 -35.16 -6.85 13.01
N CYS A 212 -34.62 -8.07 13.08
CA CYS A 212 -33.41 -8.47 12.36
C CYS A 212 -33.72 -8.61 10.86
N GLY A 213 -33.08 -7.82 9.99
CA GLY A 213 -33.32 -7.84 8.53
C GLY A 213 -32.96 -9.14 7.80
N LEU A 214 -32.29 -10.10 8.46
CA LEU A 214 -31.97 -11.41 7.89
C LEU A 214 -32.99 -12.51 8.24
N CYS A 215 -33.72 -12.36 9.35
CA CYS A 215 -34.64 -13.40 9.82
C CYS A 215 -36.00 -12.89 10.33
N GLY A 216 -36.28 -11.58 10.24
CA GLY A 216 -37.55 -10.95 10.62
C GLY A 216 -37.91 -11.07 12.10
N SER A 217 -37.00 -11.56 12.94
CA SER A 217 -37.28 -11.86 14.34
C SER A 217 -37.13 -10.59 15.20
N PRO A 218 -38.00 -10.35 16.20
CA PRO A 218 -37.87 -9.21 17.08
C PRO A 218 -36.65 -9.35 18.00
N LEU A 219 -35.83 -8.29 18.09
CA LEU A 219 -34.68 -8.18 18.96
C LEU A 219 -35.15 -8.02 20.41
N ARG A 220 -35.30 -9.15 21.11
CA ARG A 220 -35.47 -9.14 22.56
C ARG A 220 -34.17 -8.69 23.22
N SER A 221 -34.22 -7.54 23.90
CA SER A 221 -33.14 -7.11 24.80
C SER A 221 -32.98 -8.13 25.92
N ARG A 222 -31.96 -8.99 25.84
CA ARG A 222 -31.52 -9.78 26.98
C ARG A 222 -30.56 -8.92 27.79
N SER A 223 -30.90 -8.68 29.06
CA SER A 223 -30.03 -8.06 30.05
C SER A 223 -28.71 -8.82 30.13
N LEU A 224 -27.61 -8.08 30.29
CA LEU A 224 -26.28 -8.61 30.61
C LEU A 224 -26.34 -9.40 31.92
N GLY A 225 -26.50 -10.70 31.78
CA GLY A 225 -26.51 -11.67 32.86
C GLY A 225 -26.73 -13.02 32.22
N ASP A 226 -25.73 -13.88 32.37
CA ASP A 226 -25.79 -15.32 32.12
C ASP A 226 -25.37 -15.85 30.74
N ILE A 227 -24.14 -16.40 30.80
CA ILE A 227 -23.73 -17.72 30.33
C ILE A 227 -22.96 -17.76 29.00
N ALA A 228 -21.66 -17.90 29.21
CA ALA A 228 -20.67 -18.58 28.40
C ALA A 228 -21.19 -19.87 27.73
N SER A 229 -20.50 -20.29 26.67
CA SER A 229 -20.71 -21.51 25.88
C SER A 229 -21.70 -21.41 24.72
N SER A 230 -21.23 -20.82 23.62
CA SER A 230 -21.33 -21.46 22.29
C SER A 230 -20.42 -20.70 21.33
N PHE A 231 -19.20 -21.20 21.14
CA PHE A 231 -18.36 -20.81 20.01
C PHE A 231 -18.98 -21.43 18.76
N GLY A 232 -19.95 -20.72 18.18
CA GLY A 232 -20.68 -21.13 17.00
C GLY A 232 -20.85 -19.97 16.03
N ALA A 233 -19.92 -19.88 15.08
CA ALA A 233 -20.07 -19.27 13.76
C ALA A 233 -20.62 -17.83 13.68
N ILE A 234 -19.72 -16.84 13.71
CA ILE A 234 -19.86 -15.66 12.83
C ILE A 234 -19.03 -15.95 11.59
N ARG A 235 -19.66 -16.57 10.59
CA ARG A 235 -19.10 -16.71 9.24
C ARG A 235 -19.87 -15.75 8.33
N ALA A 236 -19.39 -14.52 8.27
CA ALA A 236 -19.73 -13.58 7.20
C ALA A 236 -18.44 -12.99 6.64
N VAL A 237 -17.68 -13.84 5.97
CA VAL A 237 -16.74 -13.41 4.93
C VAL A 237 -17.37 -13.86 3.63
N ALA A 238 -17.95 -12.92 2.89
CA ALA A 238 -18.23 -13.11 1.49
C ALA A 238 -16.88 -13.25 0.79
N ARG A 239 -16.42 -14.50 0.67
CA ARG A 239 -15.19 -14.89 0.02
C ARG A 239 -15.53 -15.06 -1.45
N CYS A 240 -15.15 -14.09 -2.28
CA CYS A 240 -15.07 -14.32 -3.72
C CYS A 240 -13.77 -15.09 -3.99
N ASP A 241 -13.77 -16.40 -3.71
CA ASP A 241 -12.74 -17.34 -4.16
C ASP A 241 -13.00 -17.62 -5.65
N ASN A 242 -12.60 -16.69 -6.53
CA ASN A 242 -12.35 -17.02 -7.93
C ASN A 242 -11.46 -15.95 -8.60
N SER A 243 -10.15 -16.10 -8.42
CA SER A 243 -9.15 -15.58 -9.35
C SER A 243 -7.96 -16.53 -9.41
N ARG A 244 -8.21 -17.75 -9.89
CA ARG A 244 -7.17 -18.51 -10.60
C ARG A 244 -7.12 -18.02 -12.03
N GLU A 245 -6.65 -16.79 -12.23
CA GLU A 245 -6.19 -16.37 -13.56
C GLU A 245 -4.68 -16.51 -13.61
N LEU A 246 -4.27 -17.29 -14.61
CA LEU A 246 -2.90 -17.61 -14.94
C LEU A 246 -2.12 -16.31 -15.15
N ILE A 247 -1.16 -16.03 -14.27
CA ILE A 247 -0.15 -15.00 -14.52
C ILE A 247 0.76 -15.54 -15.63
N ALA A 248 0.39 -15.28 -16.89
CA ALA A 248 1.27 -15.47 -18.02
C ALA A 248 2.33 -14.36 -18.00
N ILE A 249 3.47 -14.62 -17.35
CA ILE A 249 4.64 -13.74 -17.40
C ILE A 249 5.38 -14.04 -18.70
N GLN A 250 5.21 -13.19 -19.70
CA GLN A 250 6.07 -13.19 -20.87
C GLN A 250 7.41 -12.55 -20.47
N TRP A 251 8.44 -13.38 -20.34
CA TRP A 251 9.81 -12.92 -20.13
C TRP A 251 10.29 -12.20 -21.39
N LYS A 252 10.32 -10.86 -21.36
CA LYS A 252 11.20 -10.09 -22.25
C LYS A 252 12.26 -9.40 -21.42
N LEU A 253 13.43 -10.03 -21.41
CA LEU A 253 14.68 -9.45 -20.95
C LEU A 253 14.98 -8.24 -21.86
N ILE A 254 14.66 -7.02 -21.43
CA ILE A 254 15.20 -5.82 -22.09
C ILE A 254 16.52 -5.50 -21.39
N ALA A 255 17.57 -6.14 -21.86
CA ALA A 255 18.93 -5.67 -21.66
C ALA A 255 19.24 -4.63 -22.74
N LYS A 256 19.42 -3.36 -22.35
CA LYS A 256 20.32 -2.33 -22.89
C LYS A 256 19.74 -0.92 -22.76
N LEU A 257 20.69 0.04 -22.74
CA LEU A 257 20.61 1.50 -22.57
C LEU A 257 20.74 1.91 -21.10
N SER A 258 21.90 2.36 -20.60
CA SER A 258 23.15 2.86 -21.18
C SER A 258 24.28 2.72 -20.17
#